data_AF-A0A9J9HBN0-F1
#
_entry.id   AF-A0A9J9HBN0-F1
#
_cell.length_a   1.000
_cell.length_b   1.000
_cell.length_c   1.000
_cell.angle_alpha   90.00
_cell.angle_beta   90.00
_cell.angle_gamma   90.00
#
_symmetry.space_group_name_H-M   'P 1'
#
loop_
_entity.id
_entity.type
_entity.pdbx_description
1 polymer ?
#
loop_
_entity_poly.entity_id
_entity_poly.type
_entity_poly.pdbx_seq_one_letter_code
_entity_poly.pdbx_strand_id
1 'polypeptide(L)'
;MIFADGHSCKVQCDGCGAVDEAVETRNRRTGALTAAFLPKGWKFDVLDGEHIHRCGGCFAAAVEPFADRREAFEARLDHLGTALTVDIAASLGVPVGLGQRWAGEWKSRQFGEAAGFSSRGTI
;
A
#
# COMPACT_ATOMS: atom_id res chain seq x y z
N MET A 1 29.00 -5.56 11.86
CA MET A 1 28.48 -5.53 10.48
C MET A 1 27.04 -6.02 10.56
N ILE A 2 26.06 -5.10 10.57
CA ILE A 2 24.64 -5.48 10.66
C ILE A 2 24.22 -5.78 9.22
N PHE A 3 24.06 -7.05 8.88
CA PHE A 3 23.38 -7.44 7.65
C PHE A 3 21.92 -7.00 7.81
N ALA A 4 21.57 -5.87 7.21
CA ALA A 4 20.18 -5.50 7.05
C ALA A 4 19.57 -6.53 6.08
N ASP A 5 18.65 -7.36 6.55
CA ASP A 5 17.91 -8.30 5.69
C ASP A 5 16.98 -7.50 4.78
N GLY A 6 17.56 -6.96 3.71
CA GLY A 6 16.84 -6.25 2.68
C GLY A 6 15.96 -7.21 1.91
N HIS A 7 14.65 -6.99 1.91
CA HIS A 7 13.72 -7.70 1.05
C HIS A 7 13.50 -6.88 -0.22
N SER A 8 13.81 -7.48 -1.37
CA SER A 8 13.47 -6.91 -2.67
C SER A 8 11.96 -6.80 -2.83
N CYS A 9 11.49 -5.63 -3.25
CA CYS A 9 10.09 -5.35 -3.54
C CYS A 9 9.98 -4.43 -4.75
N LYS A 10 8.76 -4.21 -5.24
CA LYS A 10 8.51 -3.25 -6.31
C LYS A 10 7.98 -1.95 -5.75
N VAL A 11 8.47 -0.84 -6.28
CA VAL A 11 7.87 0.47 -6.10
C VAL A 11 7.15 0.90 -7.38
N GLN A 12 5.95 1.45 -7.26
CA GLN A 12 5.20 2.02 -8.38
C GLN A 12 4.92 3.50 -8.14
N CYS A 13 5.03 4.32 -9.18
CA CYS A 13 4.64 5.72 -9.15
C CYS A 13 3.16 5.90 -9.48
N ASP A 14 2.42 6.56 -8.58
CA ASP A 14 1.00 6.88 -8.79
C ASP A 14 0.73 7.85 -9.97
N GLY A 15 1.71 8.70 -10.30
CA GLY A 15 1.57 9.70 -11.37
C GLY A 15 1.83 9.16 -12.77
N CYS A 16 2.96 8.48 -12.98
CA CYS A 16 3.35 7.99 -14.31
C CYS A 16 3.27 6.47 -14.48
N GLY A 17 2.93 5.73 -13.42
CA GLY A 17 2.84 4.27 -13.45
C GLY A 17 4.19 3.54 -13.52
N ALA A 18 5.32 4.25 -13.48
CA ALA A 18 6.65 3.64 -13.53
C ALA A 18 6.86 2.67 -12.36
N VAL A 19 7.37 1.47 -12.66
CA VAL A 19 7.66 0.43 -11.69
C VAL A 19 9.17 0.17 -11.66
N ASP A 20 9.76 0.17 -10.48
CA ASP A 20 11.19 -0.10 -10.27
C ASP A 20 11.40 -1.00 -9.04
N GLU A 21 12.62 -1.52 -8.88
CA GLU A 21 13.01 -2.34 -7.73
C GLU A 21 13.47 -1.48 -6.53
N ALA A 22 12.96 -1.81 -5.35
CA ALA A 22 13.34 -1.23 -4.08
C ALA A 22 13.77 -2.31 -3.08
N VAL A 23 14.52 -1.91 -2.06
CA VAL A 23 14.94 -2.82 -0.98
C VAL A 23 14.43 -2.28 0.35
N GLU A 24 13.67 -3.09 1.08
CA GLU A 24 13.16 -2.73 2.41
C GLU A 24 13.84 -3.51 3.51
N THR A 25 14.23 -2.83 4.57
CA THR A 25 14.66 -3.44 5.82
C THR A 25 13.53 -3.37 6.82
N ARG A 26 13.20 -4.51 7.43
CA ARG A 26 12.06 -4.63 8.35
C ARG A 26 12.50 -5.15 9.71
N ASN A 27 11.76 -4.74 10.74
CA ASN A 27 11.97 -5.26 12.08
C ASN A 27 11.50 -6.71 12.13
N ARG A 28 12.42 -7.65 12.35
CA ARG A 28 12.11 -9.10 12.38
C ARG A 28 11.03 -9.49 13.39
N ARG A 29 10.86 -8.73 14.48
CA ARG A 29 9.88 -9.02 15.54
C ARG A 29 8.48 -8.51 15.18
N THR A 30 8.37 -7.33 14.59
CA THR A 30 7.08 -6.65 14.38
C THR A 30 6.64 -6.57 12.93
N GLY A 31 7.51 -6.92 11.97
CA GLY A 31 7.29 -6.75 10.54
C GLY A 31 7.32 -5.29 10.05
N ALA A 32 7.42 -4.32 10.97
CA ALA A 32 7.38 -2.90 10.67
C ALA A 32 8.55 -2.47 9.78
N LEU A 33 8.28 -1.57 8.83
CA LEU A 33 9.30 -0.97 7.99
C LEU A 33 10.28 -0.19 8.87
N THR A 34 11.56 -0.55 8.78
CA THR A 34 12.64 0.14 9.51
C THR A 34 13.37 1.10 8.59
N ALA A 35 13.61 0.70 7.34
CA ALA A 35 14.17 1.53 6.29
C ALA A 35 13.72 1.04 4.92
N ALA A 36 13.65 1.95 3.95
CA ALA A 36 13.46 1.61 2.54
C ALA A 36 14.52 2.31 1.70
N PHE A 37 15.16 1.55 0.82
CA PHE A 37 16.08 2.02 -0.20
C PHE A 37 15.34 2.02 -1.53
N LEU A 38 14.93 3.21 -1.96
CA LEU A 38 14.24 3.41 -3.21
C LEU A 38 15.22 3.49 -4.39
N PRO A 39 14.73 3.27 -5.63
CA PRO A 39 15.54 3.37 -6.84
C PRO A 39 16.17 4.76 -6.97
N LYS A 40 17.30 4.81 -7.69
CA LYS A 40 18.02 6.06 -7.92
C LYS A 40 17.11 7.13 -8.54
N GLY A 41 17.08 8.31 -7.92
CA GLY A 41 16.32 9.47 -8.39
C GLY A 41 15.01 9.70 -7.63
N TRP A 42 14.50 8.71 -6.90
CA TRP A 42 13.38 8.91 -5.98
C TRP A 42 13.79 9.80 -4.80
N LYS A 43 12.97 10.79 -4.47
CA LYS A 43 13.25 11.75 -3.40
C LYS A 43 12.33 11.51 -2.20
N PHE A 44 12.88 11.53 -1.01
CA PHE A 44 12.10 11.60 0.22
C PHE A 44 11.73 13.06 0.50
N ASP A 45 10.48 13.31 0.86
CA ASP A 45 9.96 14.65 1.17
C ASP A 45 8.89 14.54 2.28
N VAL A 46 8.53 15.67 2.89
CA VAL A 46 7.50 15.75 3.93
C VAL A 46 6.48 16.81 3.54
N LEU A 47 5.23 16.40 3.35
CA LEU A 47 4.11 17.28 3.01
C LEU A 47 3.05 17.18 4.11
N ASP A 48 2.69 18.31 4.72
CA ASP A 48 1.70 18.38 5.82
C ASP A 48 1.99 17.42 6.99
N GLY A 49 3.27 17.14 7.26
CA GLY A 49 3.72 16.23 8.31
C GLY A 49 3.71 14.75 7.91
N GLU A 50 3.28 14.42 6.70
CA GLU A 50 3.31 13.07 6.16
C GLU A 50 4.58 12.82 5.33
N HIS A 51 5.16 11.64 5.52
CA HIS A 51 6.33 11.18 4.79
C HIS A 51 5.90 10.77 3.37
N ILE A 52 6.36 11.49 2.34
CA ILE A 52 6.03 11.22 0.95
C ILE A 52 7.28 10.88 0.14
N HIS A 53 7.13 10.01 -0.86
CA HIS A 53 8.19 9.71 -1.80
C HIS A 53 7.84 10.30 -3.17
N ARG A 54 8.73 11.09 -3.75
CA ARG A 54 8.53 11.65 -5.09
C ARG A 54 9.24 10.79 -6.12
N CYS A 55 8.52 10.43 -7.17
CA CYS A 55 9.08 9.72 -8.31
C CYS A 55 10.23 10.52 -8.95
N GLY A 56 11.34 9.85 -9.26
CA GLY A 56 12.48 10.50 -9.91
C GLY A 56 12.23 10.96 -11.35
N GLY A 57 11.22 10.39 -12.02
CA GLY A 57 10.87 10.73 -13.40
C GLY A 57 9.84 11.86 -13.51
N CYS A 58 8.68 11.71 -12.86
CA CYS A 58 7.56 12.66 -12.99
C CYS A 58 7.34 13.56 -11.77
N PHE A 59 8.10 13.37 -10.68
CA PHE A 59 7.97 14.11 -9.41
C PHE A 59 6.61 14.04 -8.71
N ALA A 60 5.69 13.20 -9.20
CA ALA A 60 4.44 12.92 -8.51
C ALA A 60 4.74 12.32 -7.13
N ALA A 61 3.94 12.73 -6.14
CA ALA A 61 3.97 12.15 -4.81
C ALA A 61 3.40 10.73 -4.88
N ALA A 62 4.25 9.75 -4.62
CA ALA A 62 3.86 8.41 -4.23
C ALA A 62 3.86 8.38 -2.70
N VAL A 63 2.69 8.59 -2.12
CA VAL A 63 2.50 8.41 -0.67
C VAL A 63 2.61 6.92 -0.33
N GLU A 64 2.29 6.04 -1.30
CA GLU A 64 2.29 4.58 -1.15
C GLU A 64 3.20 3.90 -2.20
N PRO A 65 4.53 3.95 -2.06
CA PRO A 65 5.42 3.39 -3.07
C PRO A 65 5.23 1.87 -3.29
N PHE A 66 4.83 1.09 -2.28
CA PHE A 66 4.83 -0.39 -2.33
C PHE A 66 3.49 -0.99 -2.81
N ALA A 67 3.09 -0.67 -4.06
CA ALA A 67 1.80 -1.07 -4.64
C ALA A 67 1.60 -2.60 -4.77
N ASP A 68 2.69 -3.38 -4.90
CA ASP A 68 2.66 -4.85 -4.95
C ASP A 68 2.04 -5.48 -3.69
N ARG A 69 2.22 -4.85 -2.53
CA ARG A 69 1.62 -5.29 -1.27
C ARG A 69 0.16 -4.93 -1.17
N ARG A 70 -0.28 -3.85 -1.79
CA ARG A 70 -1.69 -3.48 -1.85
C ARG A 70 -2.47 -4.53 -2.64
N GLU A 71 -1.95 -4.95 -3.80
CA GLU A 71 -2.54 -6.04 -4.59
C GLU A 71 -2.60 -7.35 -3.79
N ALA A 72 -1.49 -7.75 -3.14
CA ALA A 72 -1.47 -8.94 -2.30
C ALA A 72 -2.40 -8.85 -1.07
N PHE A 73 -2.59 -7.64 -0.52
CA PHE A 73 -3.49 -7.38 0.60
C PHE A 73 -4.95 -7.51 0.17
N GLU A 74 -5.32 -6.86 -0.93
CA GLU A 74 -6.67 -6.92 -1.50
C GLU A 74 -7.04 -8.35 -1.93
N ALA A 75 -6.11 -9.11 -2.55
CA ALA A 75 -6.34 -10.51 -2.89
C ALA A 75 -6.60 -11.41 -1.66
N ARG A 76 -5.97 -11.12 -0.52
CA ARG A 76 -6.24 -11.82 0.74
C ARG A 76 -7.59 -11.41 1.34
N LEU A 77 -7.98 -10.14 1.19
CA LEU A 77 -9.32 -9.69 1.60
C LEU A 77 -10.42 -10.37 0.78
N ASP A 78 -10.23 -10.57 -0.52
CA ASP A 78 -11.19 -11.29 -1.36
C ASP A 78 -11.44 -12.73 -0.88
N HIS A 79 -10.41 -13.38 -0.32
CA HIS A 79 -10.51 -14.75 0.18
C HIS A 79 -10.96 -14.85 1.64
N LEU A 80 -10.49 -13.95 2.50
CA LEU A 80 -10.61 -14.06 3.96
C LEU A 80 -11.59 -13.05 4.58
N GLY A 81 -11.94 -11.99 3.85
CA GLY A 81 -12.76 -10.89 4.32
C GLY A 81 -12.05 -9.92 5.26
N THR A 82 -12.71 -8.79 5.54
CA THR A 82 -12.15 -7.69 6.34
C THR A 82 -11.98 -8.01 7.83
N ALA A 83 -12.51 -9.13 8.31
CA ALA A 83 -12.36 -9.54 9.72
C ALA A 83 -10.89 -9.83 10.09
N LEU A 84 -10.07 -10.26 9.13
CA LEU A 84 -8.67 -10.60 9.33
C LEU A 84 -7.70 -9.48 8.88
N THR A 85 -8.17 -8.25 8.78
CA THR A 85 -7.38 -7.08 8.31
C THR A 85 -6.03 -6.96 9.03
N VAL A 86 -6.01 -7.13 10.36
CA VAL A 86 -4.79 -6.98 11.17
C VAL A 86 -3.78 -8.09 10.87
N ASP A 87 -4.25 -9.33 10.74
CA ASP A 87 -3.40 -10.49 10.44
C ASP A 87 -2.88 -10.46 9.00
N ILE A 88 -3.71 -10.03 8.05
CA ILE A 88 -3.31 -9.81 6.65
C ILE A 88 -2.25 -8.70 6.59
N ALA A 89 -2.44 -7.58 7.31
CA ALA A 89 -1.47 -6.49 7.35
C ALA A 89 -0.14 -6.96 7.94
N ALA A 90 -0.17 -7.63 9.09
CA ALA A 90 1.03 -8.15 9.76
C ALA A 90 1.80 -9.13 8.87
N SER A 91 1.09 -10.07 8.22
CA SER A 91 1.71 -11.08 7.33
C SER A 91 2.28 -10.50 6.04
N LEU A 92 1.80 -9.32 5.61
CA LEU A 92 2.38 -8.56 4.49
C LEU A 92 3.33 -7.46 4.95
N GLY A 93 3.63 -7.35 6.25
CA GLY A 93 4.46 -6.27 6.81
C GLY A 93 3.87 -4.86 6.60
N VAL A 94 2.57 -4.75 6.35
CA VAL A 94 1.90 -3.46 6.17
C VAL A 94 1.58 -2.88 7.54
N PRO A 95 1.86 -1.58 7.81
CA PRO A 95 1.40 -0.94 9.04
C PRO A 95 -0.11 -1.08 9.23
N VAL A 96 -0.55 -1.41 10.45
CA VAL A 96 -1.97 -1.74 10.71
C VAL A 96 -2.92 -0.60 10.28
N GLY A 97 -2.57 0.67 10.54
CA GLY A 97 -3.38 1.81 10.12
C GLY A 97 -3.53 1.92 8.60
N LEU A 98 -2.48 1.56 7.85
CA LEU A 98 -2.52 1.53 6.38
C LEU A 98 -3.38 0.36 5.87
N GLY A 99 -3.22 -0.83 6.46
CA GLY A 99 -4.07 -1.98 6.15
C GLY A 99 -5.54 -1.75 6.46
N GLN A 100 -5.85 -1.02 7.54
CA GLN A 100 -7.23 -0.62 7.87
C GLN A 100 -7.81 0.35 6.83
N ARG A 101 -7.01 1.32 6.35
CA ARG A 101 -7.42 2.21 5.26
C ARG A 101 -7.76 1.42 4.00
N TRP A 102 -6.87 0.53 3.57
CA TRP A 102 -7.08 -0.32 2.38
C TRP A 102 -8.30 -1.22 2.52
N ALA A 103 -8.50 -1.85 3.68
CA ALA A 103 -9.69 -2.66 3.94
C ALA A 103 -10.99 -1.83 3.89
N GLY A 104 -10.96 -0.59 4.35
CA GLY A 104 -12.09 0.34 4.26
C GLY A 104 -12.41 0.72 2.81
N GLU A 105 -11.39 1.04 2.00
CA GLU A 105 -11.54 1.34 0.57
C GLU A 105 -12.07 0.12 -0.20
N TRP A 106 -11.49 -1.05 0.04
CA TRP A 106 -11.94 -2.31 -0.54
C TRP A 106 -13.41 -2.59 -0.19
N LYS A 107 -13.79 -2.48 1.09
CA LYS A 107 -15.17 -2.68 1.55
C LYS A 107 -16.13 -1.70 0.87
N SER A 108 -15.72 -0.44 0.72
CA SER A 108 -16.52 0.57 0.05
C SER A 108 -16.76 0.25 -1.42
N ARG A 109 -15.81 -0.39 -2.12
CA ARG A 109 -16.01 -0.87 -3.49
C ARG A 109 -17.00 -2.04 -3.56
N GLN A 110 -16.85 -3.03 -2.69
CA GLN A 110 -17.72 -4.22 -2.66
C GLN A 110 -19.18 -3.91 -2.32
N PHE A 111 -19.43 -2.96 -1.42
CA PHE A 111 -20.78 -2.63 -0.95
C PHE A 111 -21.33 -1.30 -1.50
N GLY A 112 -20.49 -0.46 -2.09
CA GLY A 112 -20.88 0.81 -2.70
C GLY A 112 -21.54 0.65 -4.08
N GLU A 113 -21.23 -0.42 -4.82
CA GLU A 113 -21.92 -0.73 -6.09
C GLU A 113 -23.36 -1.21 -5.87
N ALA A 114 -23.71 -1.70 -4.67
CA ALA A 114 -25.06 -2.15 -4.34
C ALA A 114 -26.07 -1.00 -4.14
N ALA A 115 -25.61 0.25 -4.02
CA ALA A 115 -26.48 1.42 -3.81
C ALA A 115 -26.79 2.20 -5.11
N GLY A 116 -26.39 1.67 -6.26
CA GLY A 116 -26.40 2.38 -7.55
C GLY A 116 -27.44 1.96 -8.59
N PHE A 117 -28.49 1.20 -8.26
CA PHE A 117 -29.63 1.03 -9.19
C PHE A 117 -30.90 0.51 -8.49
N SER A 118 -31.63 1.40 -7.81
CA SER A 118 -33.06 1.17 -7.56
C SER A 118 -33.81 2.49 -7.72
N SER A 119 -33.91 2.93 -8.98
CA SER A 119 -34.79 4.01 -9.39
C SER A 119 -35.51 3.62 -10.68
N ARG A 120 -36.54 2.80 -10.53
CA ARG A 120 -37.75 2.68 -11.37
C ARG A 120 -38.65 1.66 -10.65
N GLY A 121 -39.50 2.05 -9.70
CA GLY A 121 -40.44 3.16 -9.82
C GLY A 121 -41.63 2.67 -10.64
N THR A 122 -42.52 1.93 -9.96
CA THR A 122 -43.90 1.64 -10.34
C THR A 122 -44.59 2.91 -10.84
N ILE A 123 -45.05 2.92 -12.10
CA ILE A 123 -46.42 3.29 -12.54
C ILE A 123 -46.69 2.55 -13.85
#